data_AF-A0A535F758-F1
#
_entry.id   AF-A0A535F758-F1
#
_cell.length_a   1.000
_cell.length_b   1.000
_cell.length_c   1.000
_cell.angle_alpha   90.00
_cell.angle_beta   90.00
_cell.angle_gamma   90.00
#
_symmetry.space_group_name_H-M   'P 1'
#
loop_
_entity.id
_entity.type
_entity.pdbx_description
1 polymer ?
#
loop_
_entity_poly.entity_id
_entity_poly.type
_entity_poly.pdbx_seq_one_letter_code
_entity_poly.pdbx_strand_id
1 'polypeptide(L)'
;MRSTTKNPDPTIIIIPKQAKPQTDDRHRWKRPRLLTILLSLLALIAFIHFIAVIHGTNPVVTPSNCPGLIRTTDYTQVVHLQARSQEMGAVQYISQMVGGQPAALVQVMNAASQNALDVYVYGCTMQQHNPKLRTLFTQRGLIQGTVTVSAANTLVTGELDTTLSPQASTLVQPLQQNVYREYSWQNGKFVQITYPSLYPVASRGEAESLQQQANSGQSVPWSDPMTTAEQMAKDIFKWPATSPQDKVLNNDGTTAQIQLVRQNPQMQVTVTLKQLVQQNKTGLWFVTAAQTSGINLTQPQPSSVVTSPTNIKVTGALTDGQTTATLFDHTLTPLSLLNNPALNADTNGTYTGMLFYTNSVQNQPGLLLVQSVPPGGSNKTGQLLLTQVILG
;
A
#
# COMPACT_ATOMS: atom_id res chain seq x y z
N MET A 1 -6.35 -54.06 4.61
CA MET A 1 -7.63 -53.52 5.11
C MET A 1 -8.47 -53.07 3.93
N ARG A 2 -9.58 -53.76 3.66
CA ARG A 2 -10.57 -53.44 2.63
C ARG A 2 -11.41 -52.24 3.10
N SER A 3 -11.51 -51.19 2.30
CA SER A 3 -12.49 -50.12 2.49
C SER A 3 -13.39 -50.07 1.25
N THR A 4 -14.65 -50.42 1.46
CA THR A 4 -15.72 -50.48 0.46
C THR A 4 -16.38 -49.12 0.33
N THR A 5 -16.32 -48.52 -0.87
CA THR A 5 -17.09 -47.35 -1.27
C THR A 5 -18.53 -47.76 -1.58
N LYS A 6 -19.49 -47.29 -0.76
CA LYS A 6 -20.93 -47.36 -1.03
C LYS A 6 -21.35 -46.15 -1.87
N ASN A 7 -21.93 -46.41 -3.03
CA ASN A 7 -22.67 -45.42 -3.81
C ASN A 7 -24.01 -45.10 -3.11
N PRO A 8 -24.44 -43.83 -3.02
CA PRO A 8 -25.78 -43.49 -2.57
C PRO A 8 -26.82 -43.66 -3.69
N ASP A 9 -27.94 -44.30 -3.34
CA ASP A 9 -29.12 -44.53 -4.18
C ASP A 9 -29.80 -43.21 -4.62
N PRO A 10 -30.36 -43.16 -5.85
CA PRO A 10 -31.11 -42.00 -6.32
C PRO A 10 -32.46 -41.89 -5.59
N THR A 11 -32.69 -40.75 -4.95
CA THR A 11 -33.97 -40.41 -4.32
C THR A 11 -35.01 -40.10 -5.40
N ILE A 12 -36.01 -40.97 -5.53
CA ILE A 12 -37.16 -40.78 -6.41
C ILE A 12 -38.09 -39.75 -5.76
N ILE A 13 -38.14 -38.53 -6.31
CA ILE A 13 -39.13 -37.52 -5.92
C ILE A 13 -40.40 -37.77 -6.74
N ILE A 14 -41.45 -38.25 -6.07
CA ILE A 14 -42.79 -38.42 -6.64
C ILE A 14 -43.42 -37.03 -6.74
N ILE A 15 -43.58 -36.52 -7.96
CA ILE A 15 -44.32 -35.29 -8.25
C ILE A 15 -45.82 -35.62 -8.21
N PRO A 16 -46.63 -35.03 -7.32
CA PRO A 16 -48.07 -35.23 -7.36
C PRO A 16 -48.67 -34.56 -8.60
N LYS A 17 -49.44 -35.36 -9.33
CA LYS A 17 -50.17 -35.02 -10.55
C LYS A 17 -51.22 -33.94 -10.24
N GLN A 18 -50.99 -32.70 -10.69
CA GLN A 18 -51.98 -31.63 -10.61
C GLN A 18 -53.20 -31.97 -11.46
N ALA A 19 -54.37 -32.01 -10.81
CA ALA A 19 -55.65 -32.13 -11.45
C ALA A 19 -55.97 -30.87 -12.26
N LYS A 20 -56.38 -31.05 -13.52
CA LYS A 20 -56.97 -30.00 -14.37
C LYS A 20 -58.32 -29.58 -13.80
N PRO A 21 -58.58 -28.27 -13.58
CA PRO A 21 -59.93 -27.76 -13.51
C PRO A 21 -60.43 -27.45 -14.93
N GLN A 22 -61.53 -28.09 -15.30
CA GLN A 22 -62.33 -27.77 -16.48
C GLN A 22 -63.09 -26.46 -16.25
N THR A 23 -62.92 -25.57 -17.25
CA THR A 23 -63.90 -24.71 -17.93
C THR A 23 -65.11 -24.11 -17.21
N ASP A 24 -65.31 -22.86 -17.60
CA ASP A 24 -66.56 -22.10 -17.76
C ASP A 24 -67.09 -21.37 -16.53
N ASP A 25 -66.96 -20.03 -16.55
CA ASP A 25 -68.15 -19.18 -16.56
C ASP A 25 -67.82 -17.68 -16.68
N ARG A 26 -68.34 -17.08 -17.77
CA ARG A 26 -68.99 -15.77 -17.83
C ARG A 26 -68.26 -14.56 -17.22
N HIS A 27 -67.76 -13.71 -18.12
CA HIS A 27 -67.58 -12.28 -17.93
C HIS A 27 -68.86 -11.63 -17.35
N ARG A 28 -68.89 -11.45 -16.02
CA ARG A 28 -69.70 -10.44 -15.37
C ARG A 28 -68.79 -9.30 -15.00
N TRP A 29 -68.94 -8.16 -15.68
CA TRP A 29 -68.45 -6.86 -15.20
C TRP A 29 -69.04 -6.60 -13.82
N LYS A 30 -68.29 -7.00 -12.79
CA LYS A 30 -68.55 -6.58 -11.41
C LYS A 30 -68.14 -5.12 -11.36
N ARG A 31 -69.14 -4.24 -11.25
CA ARG A 31 -68.94 -2.84 -10.88
C ARG A 31 -67.96 -2.82 -9.68
N PRO A 32 -66.91 -1.99 -9.72
CA PRO A 32 -65.93 -1.95 -8.65
C PRO A 32 -66.67 -1.69 -7.35
N ARG A 33 -66.54 -2.61 -6.40
CA ARG A 33 -67.09 -2.45 -5.06
C ARG A 33 -66.47 -1.17 -4.51
N LEU A 34 -67.28 -0.30 -3.88
CA LEU A 34 -66.83 0.94 -3.25
C LEU A 34 -65.52 0.79 -2.46
N LEU A 35 -65.33 -0.38 -1.83
CA LEU A 35 -64.12 -0.77 -1.12
C LEU A 35 -62.85 -0.74 -1.99
N THR A 36 -62.89 -1.20 -3.24
CA THR A 36 -61.74 -1.23 -4.15
C THR A 36 -61.36 0.18 -4.61
N ILE A 37 -62.35 1.04 -4.84
CA ILE A 37 -62.13 2.46 -5.13
C ILE A 37 -61.50 3.14 -3.91
N LEU A 38 -62.03 2.88 -2.72
CA LEU A 38 -61.51 3.44 -1.47
C LEU A 38 -60.05 3.01 -1.21
N LEU A 39 -59.73 1.73 -1.40
CA LEU A 39 -58.38 1.20 -1.25
C LEU A 39 -57.41 1.78 -2.28
N SER A 40 -57.84 1.93 -3.54
CA SER A 40 -57.01 2.55 -4.57
C SER A 40 -56.77 4.04 -4.29
N LEU A 41 -57.75 4.74 -3.74
CA LEU A 41 -57.63 6.15 -3.36
C LEU A 41 -56.70 6.33 -2.16
N LEU A 42 -56.79 5.44 -1.16
CA LEU A 42 -55.86 5.39 -0.03
C LEU A 42 -54.44 5.08 -0.47
N ALA A 43 -54.24 4.13 -1.39
CA ALA A 43 -52.93 3.82 -1.95
C ALA A 43 -52.36 5.00 -2.73
N LEU A 44 -53.17 5.73 -3.49
CA LEU A 44 -52.76 6.94 -4.19
C LEU A 44 -52.37 8.06 -3.21
N ILE A 45 -53.17 8.28 -2.16
CA ILE A 45 -52.87 9.27 -1.12
C ILE A 45 -51.56 8.92 -0.40
N ALA A 46 -51.36 7.64 -0.06
CA ALA A 46 -50.13 7.15 0.55
C ALA A 46 -48.93 7.31 -0.39
N PHE A 47 -49.11 7.05 -1.70
CA PHE A 47 -48.06 7.26 -2.71
C PHE A 47 -47.74 8.74 -2.90
N ILE A 48 -48.74 9.63 -2.92
CA ILE A 48 -48.55 11.08 -2.97
C ILE A 48 -47.85 11.58 -1.69
N HIS A 49 -48.21 11.07 -0.51
CA HIS A 49 -47.52 11.39 0.75
C HIS A 49 -46.09 10.89 0.74
N PHE A 50 -45.84 9.69 0.22
CA PHE A 50 -44.49 9.14 0.07
C PHE A 50 -43.63 10.01 -0.87
N ILE A 51 -44.19 10.43 -2.01
CA ILE A 51 -43.54 11.39 -2.91
C ILE A 51 -43.32 12.73 -2.20
N ALA A 52 -44.31 13.27 -1.49
CA ALA A 52 -44.20 14.55 -0.80
C ALA A 52 -43.23 14.52 0.39
N VAL A 53 -43.02 13.37 1.03
CA VAL A 53 -42.03 13.18 2.09
C VAL A 53 -40.63 13.00 1.51
N ILE A 54 -40.49 12.32 0.36
CA ILE A 54 -39.20 12.17 -0.34
C ILE A 54 -38.77 13.49 -1.02
N HIS A 55 -39.72 14.24 -1.57
CA HIS A 55 -39.48 15.55 -2.19
C HIS A 55 -39.76 16.71 -1.24
N GLY A 56 -40.10 16.42 0.01
CA GLY A 56 -40.17 17.40 1.08
C GLY A 56 -38.79 17.96 1.22
N THR A 57 -38.61 19.17 0.71
CA THR A 57 -37.35 19.89 0.62
C THR A 57 -36.69 19.87 1.99
N ASN A 58 -35.75 18.95 2.21
CA ASN A 58 -34.82 19.06 3.31
C ASN A 58 -34.23 20.46 3.18
N PRO A 59 -34.35 21.33 4.19
CA PRO A 59 -33.80 22.67 4.10
C PRO A 59 -32.34 22.52 3.68
N VAL A 60 -31.96 23.16 2.57
CA VAL A 60 -30.58 23.19 2.13
C VAL A 60 -29.81 23.87 3.25
N VAL A 61 -29.21 23.07 4.13
CA VAL A 61 -28.35 23.55 5.20
C VAL A 61 -27.16 24.15 4.48
N THR A 62 -27.15 25.48 4.34
CA THR A 62 -26.01 26.20 3.81
C THR A 62 -24.92 26.14 4.87
N PRO A 63 -23.83 25.40 4.62
CA PRO A 63 -22.79 25.26 5.62
C PRO A 63 -22.11 26.62 5.81
N SER A 64 -22.06 27.09 7.05
CA SER A 64 -21.42 28.36 7.42
C SER A 64 -19.93 28.20 7.75
N ASN A 65 -19.44 26.97 7.84
CA ASN A 65 -18.05 26.67 8.17
C ASN A 65 -17.57 25.37 7.47
N CYS A 66 -16.27 25.15 7.50
CA CYS A 66 -15.66 23.98 6.87
C CYS A 66 -16.09 22.63 7.45
N PRO A 67 -16.16 22.42 8.79
CA PRO A 67 -16.69 21.17 9.34
C PRO A 67 -18.11 20.85 8.86
N GLY A 68 -18.98 21.85 8.83
CA GLY A 68 -20.34 21.75 8.31
C GLY A 68 -20.34 21.35 6.85
N LEU A 69 -19.59 22.08 6.01
CA LEU A 69 -19.50 21.79 4.57
C LEU A 69 -19.03 20.35 4.32
N ILE A 70 -17.96 19.92 4.98
CA ILE A 70 -17.43 18.57 4.80
C ILE A 70 -18.46 17.51 5.17
N ARG A 71 -19.26 17.72 6.21
CA ARG A 71 -20.27 16.76 6.69
C ARG A 71 -21.59 16.77 5.92
N THR A 72 -21.97 17.91 5.34
CA THR A 72 -23.26 18.05 4.62
C THR A 72 -23.13 17.96 3.10
N THR A 73 -21.89 17.90 2.58
CA THR A 73 -21.65 17.73 1.14
C THR A 73 -22.19 16.37 0.67
N ASP A 74 -22.99 16.39 -0.39
CA ASP A 74 -23.34 15.19 -1.14
C ASP A 74 -22.21 14.81 -2.10
N TYR A 75 -21.34 13.92 -1.66
CA TYR A 75 -20.19 13.48 -2.43
C TYR A 75 -20.57 12.68 -3.69
N THR A 76 -21.80 12.17 -3.80
CA THR A 76 -22.27 11.50 -5.03
C THR A 76 -22.47 12.45 -6.20
N GLN A 77 -22.66 13.75 -5.91
CA GLN A 77 -22.75 14.81 -6.93
C GLN A 77 -21.37 15.41 -7.26
N VAL A 78 -20.38 15.21 -6.39
CA VAL A 78 -19.01 15.71 -6.57
C VAL A 78 -18.17 14.70 -7.35
N VAL A 79 -18.27 13.44 -6.97
CA VAL A 79 -17.66 12.32 -7.67
C VAL A 79 -18.61 11.89 -8.79
N HIS A 80 -18.20 12.08 -10.05
CA HIS A 80 -19.01 11.68 -11.20
C HIS A 80 -18.96 10.15 -11.36
N LEU A 81 -19.94 9.45 -10.77
CA LEU A 81 -20.05 7.99 -10.83
C LEU A 81 -20.62 7.52 -12.17
N GLN A 82 -20.01 6.49 -12.75
CA GLN A 82 -20.58 5.73 -13.85
C GLN A 82 -21.63 4.76 -13.33
N ALA A 83 -22.88 4.95 -13.77
CA ALA A 83 -23.99 4.10 -13.36
C ALA A 83 -23.69 2.62 -13.67
N ARG A 84 -24.02 1.74 -12.71
CA ARG A 84 -23.93 0.27 -12.79
C ARG A 84 -22.52 -0.34 -12.78
N SER A 85 -21.45 0.44 -12.96
CA SER A 85 -20.07 -0.04 -12.87
C SER A 85 -19.33 0.49 -11.65
N GLN A 86 -19.70 1.67 -11.15
CA GLN A 86 -19.07 2.31 -10.01
C GLN A 86 -20.00 2.40 -8.81
N GLU A 87 -19.45 2.13 -7.63
CA GLU A 87 -20.12 2.24 -6.34
C GLU A 87 -19.26 3.09 -5.40
N MET A 88 -19.86 4.09 -4.77
CA MET A 88 -19.19 4.91 -3.76
C MET A 88 -19.31 4.24 -2.39
N GLY A 89 -18.18 4.02 -1.72
CA GLY A 89 -18.14 3.55 -0.35
C GLY A 89 -18.57 4.61 0.66
N ALA A 90 -18.60 4.23 1.94
CA ALA A 90 -18.89 5.16 3.03
C ALA A 90 -17.85 6.30 3.08
N VAL A 91 -18.33 7.53 3.25
CA VAL A 91 -17.47 8.71 3.44
C VAL A 91 -16.86 8.65 4.84
N GLN A 92 -15.53 8.70 4.91
CA GLN A 92 -14.81 8.70 6.18
C GLN A 92 -14.35 10.12 6.51
N TYR A 93 -14.78 10.64 7.66
CA TYR A 93 -14.36 11.96 8.14
C TYR A 93 -13.01 11.87 8.83
N ILE A 94 -12.04 12.62 8.31
CA ILE A 94 -10.65 12.60 8.73
C ILE A 94 -10.18 14.02 9.01
N SER A 95 -9.40 14.21 10.07
CA SER A 95 -8.76 15.50 10.37
C SER A 95 -7.27 15.38 10.63
N GLN A 96 -6.86 14.24 11.16
CA GLN A 96 -5.51 14.01 11.65
C GLN A 96 -4.49 13.98 10.49
N MET A 97 -4.92 13.50 9.31
CA MET A 97 -4.07 13.41 8.13
C MET A 97 -3.85 14.73 7.38
N VAL A 98 -4.57 15.81 7.71
CA VAL A 98 -4.51 17.09 6.95
C VAL A 98 -4.16 18.26 7.88
N GLY A 99 -3.27 18.02 8.85
CA GLY A 99 -2.83 19.04 9.80
C GLY A 99 -3.95 19.53 10.73
N GLY A 100 -4.90 18.64 11.07
CA GLY A 100 -6.05 18.94 11.93
C GLY A 100 -7.24 19.59 11.23
N GLN A 101 -7.14 19.89 9.93
CA GLN A 101 -8.26 20.48 9.18
C GLN A 101 -9.37 19.46 8.89
N PRO A 102 -10.65 19.86 8.81
CA PRO A 102 -11.70 18.93 8.41
C PRO A 102 -11.51 18.44 6.96
N ALA A 103 -11.55 17.12 6.78
CA ALA A 103 -11.50 16.48 5.47
C ALA A 103 -12.40 15.23 5.42
N ALA A 104 -12.69 14.79 4.20
CA ALA A 104 -13.44 13.58 3.88
C ALA A 104 -12.62 12.71 2.93
N LEU A 105 -12.44 11.45 3.30
CA LEU A 105 -11.92 10.39 2.45
C LEU A 105 -13.10 9.67 1.79
N VAL A 106 -13.11 9.67 0.46
CA VAL A 106 -14.15 9.06 -0.37
C VAL A 106 -13.51 7.99 -1.24
N GLN A 107 -14.13 6.81 -1.24
CA GLN A 107 -13.69 5.64 -1.98
C GLN A 107 -14.73 5.31 -3.05
N VAL A 108 -14.29 4.98 -4.25
CA VAL A 108 -15.16 4.58 -5.35
C VAL A 108 -14.63 3.29 -5.96
N MET A 109 -15.40 2.23 -5.84
CA MET A 109 -15.05 0.93 -6.38
C MET A 109 -15.62 0.80 -7.80
N ASN A 110 -14.81 0.30 -8.73
CA ASN A 110 -15.22 -0.02 -10.09
C ASN A 110 -15.21 -1.54 -10.30
N ALA A 111 -16.39 -2.16 -10.22
CA ALA A 111 -16.54 -3.61 -10.39
C ALA A 111 -16.19 -4.09 -11.81
N ALA A 112 -16.31 -3.22 -12.82
CA ALA A 112 -15.99 -3.56 -14.20
C ALA A 112 -14.49 -3.57 -14.51
N SER A 113 -13.63 -3.13 -13.58
CA SER A 113 -12.19 -2.95 -13.80
C SER A 113 -11.36 -3.68 -12.75
N GLN A 114 -11.58 -4.99 -12.60
CA GLN A 114 -10.87 -5.83 -11.60
C GLN A 114 -11.01 -5.29 -10.16
N ASN A 115 -12.18 -4.75 -9.82
CA ASN A 115 -12.42 -4.06 -8.55
C ASN A 115 -11.39 -2.94 -8.31
N ALA A 116 -11.19 -2.10 -9.32
CA ALA A 116 -10.29 -0.96 -9.20
C ALA A 116 -10.88 0.07 -8.24
N LEU A 117 -10.03 0.65 -7.39
CA LEU A 117 -10.41 1.66 -6.42
C LEU A 117 -9.91 3.04 -6.86
N ASP A 118 -10.83 4.00 -6.90
CA ASP A 118 -10.50 5.43 -6.91
C ASP A 118 -10.64 6.00 -5.48
N VAL A 119 -9.70 6.85 -5.12
CA VAL A 119 -9.55 7.46 -3.80
C VAL A 119 -9.53 8.97 -3.97
N TYR A 120 -10.39 9.65 -3.22
CA TYR A 120 -10.45 11.10 -3.17
C TYR A 120 -10.34 11.57 -1.73
N VAL A 121 -9.53 12.61 -1.50
CA VAL A 121 -9.59 13.36 -0.23
C VAL A 121 -10.10 14.77 -0.54
N TYR A 122 -11.20 15.14 0.08
CA TYR A 122 -11.76 16.48 0.01
C TYR A 122 -11.50 17.23 1.32
N GLY A 123 -11.11 18.48 1.21
CA GLY A 123 -10.99 19.43 2.30
C GLY A 123 -11.80 20.68 2.03
N CYS A 124 -11.59 21.69 2.86
CA CYS A 124 -12.32 22.94 2.74
C CYS A 124 -11.39 24.14 2.95
N THR A 125 -11.69 25.24 2.26
CA THR A 125 -11.07 26.55 2.46
C THR A 125 -12.13 27.60 2.68
N MET A 126 -11.88 28.57 3.57
CA MET A 126 -12.75 29.73 3.73
C MET A 126 -12.40 30.80 2.68
N GLN A 127 -13.37 31.19 1.87
CA GLN A 127 -13.24 32.28 0.90
C GLN A 127 -14.31 33.33 1.17
N GLN A 128 -13.91 34.54 1.59
CA GLN A 128 -14.84 35.64 1.90
C GLN A 128 -15.98 35.20 2.84
N HIS A 129 -15.62 34.53 3.95
CA HIS A 129 -16.56 33.96 4.93
C HIS A 129 -17.44 32.80 4.44
N ASN A 130 -17.27 32.32 3.19
CA ASN A 130 -17.99 31.17 2.67
C ASN A 130 -17.06 29.94 2.61
N PRO A 131 -17.43 28.79 3.20
CA PRO A 131 -16.64 27.57 3.04
C PRO A 131 -16.77 27.06 1.60
N LYS A 132 -15.64 26.66 1.00
CA LYS A 132 -15.60 26.03 -0.32
C LYS A 132 -14.88 24.69 -0.28
N LEU A 133 -15.48 23.71 -0.94
CA LEU A 133 -14.94 22.36 -1.06
C LEU A 133 -13.72 22.38 -1.99
N ARG A 134 -12.68 21.66 -1.62
CA ARG A 134 -11.45 21.56 -2.41
C ARG A 134 -10.99 20.11 -2.43
N THR A 135 -10.66 19.60 -3.62
CA THR A 135 -9.97 18.31 -3.74
C THR A 135 -8.52 18.47 -3.29
N LEU A 136 -8.12 17.69 -2.28
CA LEU A 136 -6.78 17.67 -1.71
C LEU A 136 -5.92 16.53 -2.25
N PHE A 137 -6.55 15.41 -2.62
CA PHE A 137 -5.88 14.23 -3.16
C PHE A 137 -6.80 13.50 -4.14
N THR A 138 -6.20 12.89 -5.16
CA THR A 138 -6.89 11.98 -6.07
C THR A 138 -5.91 10.90 -6.51
N GLN A 139 -6.30 9.65 -6.33
CA GLN A 139 -5.67 8.47 -6.91
C GLN A 139 -6.76 7.66 -7.59
N ARG A 140 -6.51 7.15 -8.80
CA ARG A 140 -7.51 6.40 -9.55
C ARG A 140 -6.95 5.06 -10.00
N GLY A 141 -7.84 4.11 -10.22
CA GLY A 141 -7.53 2.86 -10.90
C GLY A 141 -6.65 1.90 -10.10
N LEU A 142 -6.65 1.95 -8.77
CA LEU A 142 -5.88 1.01 -7.93
C LEU A 142 -6.46 -0.39 -8.08
N ILE A 143 -5.80 -1.29 -8.80
CA ILE A 143 -6.32 -2.64 -9.08
C ILE A 143 -6.43 -3.43 -7.78
N GLN A 144 -7.62 -3.98 -7.49
CA GLN A 144 -7.96 -4.58 -6.20
C GLN A 144 -7.52 -3.68 -5.02
N GLY A 145 -7.72 -2.38 -5.18
CA GLY A 145 -7.06 -1.38 -4.36
C GLY A 145 -7.62 -1.26 -2.95
N THR A 146 -6.79 -0.73 -2.06
CA THR A 146 -7.17 -0.37 -0.70
C THR A 146 -6.70 1.05 -0.37
N VAL A 147 -7.37 1.67 0.59
CA VAL A 147 -6.88 2.91 1.21
C VAL A 147 -7.15 2.88 2.70
N THR A 148 -6.15 3.27 3.48
CA THR A 148 -6.22 3.33 4.93
C THR A 148 -5.56 4.61 5.45
N VAL A 149 -5.99 5.01 6.65
CA VAL A 149 -5.29 5.99 7.48
C VAL A 149 -4.36 5.21 8.40
N SER A 150 -3.07 5.43 8.29
CA SER A 150 -2.10 4.72 9.10
C SER A 150 -2.05 5.23 10.54
N ALA A 151 -1.38 4.49 11.43
CA ALA A 151 -1.14 4.94 12.79
C ALA A 151 -0.26 6.22 12.85
N ALA A 152 0.49 6.52 11.80
CA ALA A 152 1.28 7.74 11.68
C ALA A 152 0.49 8.93 11.09
N ASN A 153 -0.84 8.82 10.98
CA ASN A 153 -1.71 9.82 10.37
C ASN A 153 -1.31 10.16 8.92
N THR A 154 -0.86 9.14 8.18
CA THR A 154 -0.57 9.23 6.74
C THR A 154 -1.62 8.47 5.94
N LEU A 155 -1.81 8.87 4.69
CA LEU A 155 -2.68 8.16 3.76
C LEU A 155 -1.87 7.03 3.12
N VAL A 156 -2.32 5.79 3.25
CA VAL A 156 -1.67 4.63 2.63
C VAL A 156 -2.63 4.07 1.58
N THR A 157 -2.15 3.96 0.34
CA THR A 157 -2.88 3.30 -0.75
C THR A 157 -2.19 1.97 -1.08
N GLY A 158 -2.96 0.90 -1.25
CA GLY A 158 -2.49 -0.39 -1.72
C GLY A 158 -3.09 -0.74 -3.08
N GLU A 159 -2.35 -1.46 -3.91
CA GLU A 159 -2.86 -2.11 -5.11
C GLU A 159 -2.13 -3.43 -5.39
N LEU A 160 -2.73 -4.24 -6.26
CA LEU A 160 -2.12 -5.46 -6.78
C LEU A 160 -1.20 -5.15 -7.96
N ASP A 161 0.06 -5.55 -7.85
CA ASP A 161 0.98 -5.69 -8.97
C ASP A 161 0.57 -6.89 -9.83
N THR A 162 -0.02 -6.58 -10.98
CA THR A 162 -0.43 -7.57 -11.97
C THR A 162 0.72 -8.15 -12.79
N THR A 163 1.95 -7.65 -12.61
CA THR A 163 3.14 -8.11 -13.33
C THR A 163 3.89 -9.23 -12.61
N LEU A 164 3.60 -9.45 -11.32
CA LEU A 164 4.19 -10.55 -10.55
C LEU A 164 3.47 -11.87 -10.85
N SER A 165 4.26 -12.95 -10.96
CA SER A 165 3.68 -14.30 -11.02
C SER A 165 3.08 -14.67 -9.66
N PRO A 166 1.98 -15.43 -9.61
CA PRO A 166 1.40 -15.90 -8.34
C PRO A 166 2.38 -16.70 -7.47
N GLN A 167 3.44 -17.26 -8.06
CA GLN A 167 4.48 -18.02 -7.34
C GLN A 167 5.62 -17.13 -6.79
N ALA A 168 5.82 -15.92 -7.32
CA ALA A 168 6.81 -14.96 -6.82
C ALA A 168 6.40 -14.35 -5.46
N SER A 169 5.10 -14.41 -5.12
CA SER A 169 4.52 -13.96 -3.85
C SER A 169 4.75 -14.95 -2.69
N THR A 170 5.95 -15.54 -2.58
CA THR A 170 6.28 -16.42 -1.43
C THR A 170 7.06 -15.69 -0.34
N LEU A 171 7.78 -14.61 -0.68
CA LEU A 171 8.39 -13.67 0.28
C LEU A 171 7.39 -12.61 0.77
N VAL A 172 6.49 -12.18 -0.13
CA VAL A 172 5.31 -11.39 0.19
C VAL A 172 4.25 -12.41 0.58
N GLN A 173 3.88 -12.50 1.87
CA GLN A 173 2.71 -13.28 2.30
C GLN A 173 1.51 -13.02 1.38
N PRO A 174 0.50 -13.91 1.29
CA PRO A 174 -0.65 -13.74 0.40
C PRO A 174 -1.53 -12.54 0.83
N LEU A 175 -1.00 -11.34 0.68
CA LEU A 175 -1.68 -10.08 0.75
C LEU A 175 -2.33 -9.88 -0.62
N GLN A 176 -3.60 -9.51 -0.62
CA GLN A 176 -4.32 -9.20 -1.87
C GLN A 176 -3.71 -7.98 -2.59
N GLN A 177 -2.96 -7.14 -1.86
CA GLN A 177 -2.19 -6.02 -2.39
C GLN A 177 -0.72 -6.18 -2.00
N ASN A 178 0.18 -5.78 -2.89
CA ASN A 178 1.63 -5.88 -2.70
C ASN A 178 2.35 -4.56 -3.03
N VAL A 179 1.71 -3.62 -3.72
CA VAL A 179 2.26 -2.28 -3.96
C VAL A 179 1.59 -1.31 -3.01
N TYR A 180 2.36 -0.78 -2.07
CA TYR A 180 1.87 0.20 -1.11
C TYR A 180 2.60 1.54 -1.26
N ARG A 181 1.83 2.63 -1.27
CA ARG A 181 2.34 4.01 -1.32
C ARG A 181 1.84 4.78 -0.12
N GLU A 182 2.73 5.56 0.49
CA GLU A 182 2.43 6.38 1.66
C GLU A 182 2.51 7.86 1.30
N TYR A 183 1.49 8.63 1.70
CA TYR A 183 1.41 10.06 1.48
C TYR A 183 1.24 10.79 2.82
N SER A 184 2.11 11.77 3.05
CA SER A 184 1.99 12.68 4.20
C SER A 184 1.50 14.05 3.76
N TRP A 185 0.79 14.72 4.64
CA TRP A 185 0.35 16.09 4.41
C TRP A 185 1.46 17.07 4.74
N GLN A 186 1.92 17.79 3.72
CA GLN A 186 2.98 18.77 3.83
C GLN A 186 2.63 20.00 2.99
N ASN A 187 2.77 21.20 3.57
CA ASN A 187 2.60 22.46 2.85
C ASN A 187 1.27 22.56 2.07
N GLY A 188 0.17 22.07 2.65
CA GLY A 188 -1.16 22.19 2.05
C GLY A 188 -1.47 21.17 0.92
N LYS A 189 -0.67 20.12 0.78
CA LYS A 189 -0.87 19.04 -0.19
C LYS A 189 -0.39 17.69 0.35
N PHE A 190 -0.87 16.60 -0.25
CA PHE A 190 -0.31 15.28 -0.03
C PHE A 190 0.97 15.11 -0.86
N VAL A 191 2.04 14.65 -0.22
CA VAL A 191 3.33 14.36 -0.83
C VAL A 191 3.66 12.91 -0.53
N GLN A 192 4.04 12.15 -1.55
CA GLN A 192 4.49 10.79 -1.36
C GLN A 192 5.80 10.78 -0.58
N ILE A 193 5.90 9.89 0.40
CA ILE A 193 7.08 9.72 1.25
C ILE A 193 7.53 8.26 1.25
N THR A 194 8.79 8.02 1.64
CA THR A 194 9.25 6.66 1.92
C THR A 194 8.95 6.29 3.37
N TYR A 195 8.63 5.02 3.59
CA TYR A 195 8.53 4.45 4.92
C TYR A 195 9.93 4.01 5.39
N PRO A 196 10.40 4.32 6.60
CA PRO A 196 11.81 4.13 7.03
C PRO A 196 12.35 2.69 7.07
N SER A 197 11.57 1.67 6.72
CA SER A 197 12.04 0.29 6.64
C SER A 197 12.75 -0.03 5.32
N LEU A 198 13.92 -0.66 5.39
CA LEU A 198 14.67 -1.25 4.29
C LEU A 198 14.39 -2.76 4.15
N TYR A 199 14.03 -3.43 5.25
CA TYR A 199 13.82 -4.88 5.31
C TYR A 199 13.04 -5.22 6.58
N PRO A 200 12.13 -6.22 6.59
CA PRO A 200 11.79 -7.16 5.51
C PRO A 200 10.87 -6.60 4.43
N VAL A 201 10.32 -5.40 4.62
CA VAL A 201 9.38 -4.74 3.70
C VAL A 201 9.73 -3.28 3.56
N ALA A 202 9.41 -2.67 2.42
CA ALA A 202 9.76 -1.28 2.10
C ALA A 202 8.60 -0.29 2.36
N SER A 203 7.42 -0.77 2.77
CA SER A 203 6.23 0.06 2.94
C SER A 203 5.61 -0.05 4.34
N ARG A 204 4.88 0.99 4.74
CA ARG A 204 4.13 1.00 5.99
C ARG A 204 2.99 -0.01 5.99
N GLY A 205 2.25 -0.10 4.88
CA GLY A 205 1.08 -0.98 4.77
C GLY A 205 1.45 -2.44 5.02
N GLU A 206 2.56 -2.91 4.42
CA GLU A 206 3.07 -4.26 4.66
C GLU A 206 3.58 -4.43 6.09
N ALA A 207 4.29 -3.43 6.64
CA ALA A 207 4.82 -3.51 7.99
C ALA A 207 3.71 -3.61 9.05
N GLU A 208 2.64 -2.83 8.90
CA GLU A 208 1.47 -2.89 9.78
C GLU A 208 0.74 -4.23 9.63
N SER A 209 0.62 -4.76 8.42
CA SER A 209 0.03 -6.10 8.20
C SER A 209 0.86 -7.22 8.84
N LEU A 210 2.19 -7.20 8.69
CA LEU A 210 3.09 -8.15 9.35
C LEU A 210 2.96 -8.08 10.87
N GLN A 211 2.88 -6.87 11.44
CA GLN A 211 2.69 -6.70 12.87
C GLN A 211 1.32 -7.23 13.34
N GLN A 212 0.25 -7.02 12.57
CA GLN A 212 -1.07 -7.57 12.89
C GLN A 212 -1.06 -9.11 12.89
N GLN A 213 -0.37 -9.72 11.94
CA GLN A 213 -0.20 -11.17 11.88
C GLN A 213 0.56 -11.70 13.09
N ALA A 214 1.69 -11.08 13.45
CA ALA A 214 2.42 -11.40 14.68
C ALA A 214 1.52 -11.28 15.93
N ASN A 215 0.75 -10.19 16.01
CA ASN A 215 -0.19 -9.94 17.10
C ASN A 215 -1.33 -10.97 17.15
N SER A 216 -1.69 -11.59 16.01
CA SER A 216 -2.66 -12.68 15.93
C SER A 216 -2.09 -14.06 16.32
N GLY A 217 -0.82 -14.12 16.70
CA GLY A 217 -0.13 -15.35 17.12
C GLY A 217 0.52 -16.12 15.98
N GLN A 218 0.55 -15.57 14.77
CA GLN A 218 1.31 -16.16 13.66
C GLN A 218 2.81 -15.99 13.89
N SER A 219 3.57 -17.06 13.68
CA SER A 219 5.03 -17.01 13.76
C SER A 219 5.59 -16.26 12.56
N VAL A 220 6.26 -15.15 12.82
CA VAL A 220 7.00 -14.37 11.82
C VAL A 220 8.47 -14.29 12.23
N PRO A 221 9.42 -14.39 11.28
CA PRO A 221 10.85 -14.54 11.61
C PRO A 221 11.54 -13.23 12.06
N TRP A 222 10.81 -12.11 12.10
CA TRP A 222 11.33 -10.76 12.32
C TRP A 222 11.29 -10.32 13.80
N SER A 223 11.25 -11.27 14.73
CA SER A 223 11.15 -11.00 16.16
C SER A 223 12.50 -10.76 16.84
N ASP A 224 13.62 -11.13 16.19
CA ASP A 224 14.98 -10.93 16.69
C ASP A 224 15.79 -10.01 15.75
N PRO A 225 16.50 -9.00 16.27
CA PRO A 225 17.20 -8.04 15.42
C PRO A 225 18.46 -8.63 14.76
N MET A 226 19.15 -9.59 15.38
CA MET A 226 20.33 -10.22 14.79
C MET A 226 19.92 -11.07 13.59
N THR A 227 18.95 -11.97 13.78
CA THR A 227 18.49 -12.86 12.70
C THR A 227 17.89 -12.06 11.54
N THR A 228 17.20 -10.94 11.84
CA THR A 228 16.66 -10.04 10.80
C THR A 228 17.79 -9.38 10.00
N ALA A 229 18.87 -8.93 10.66
CA ALA A 229 20.02 -8.32 9.99
C ALA A 229 20.78 -9.33 9.11
N GLU A 230 21.02 -10.53 9.64
CA GLU A 230 21.65 -11.65 8.93
C GLU A 230 20.84 -12.06 7.69
N GLN A 231 19.51 -12.18 7.85
CA GLN A 231 18.63 -12.53 6.74
C GLN A 231 18.60 -11.43 5.67
N MET A 232 18.60 -10.14 6.04
CA MET A 232 18.75 -9.04 5.09
C MET A 232 20.08 -9.15 4.32
N ALA A 233 21.20 -9.44 4.99
CA ALA A 233 22.48 -9.58 4.29
C ALA A 233 22.50 -10.76 3.30
N LYS A 234 21.80 -11.84 3.63
CA LYS A 234 21.59 -12.97 2.72
C LYS A 234 20.73 -12.57 1.52
N ASP A 235 19.60 -11.91 1.75
CA ASP A 235 18.61 -11.65 0.70
C ASP A 235 18.97 -10.46 -0.19
N ILE A 236 19.49 -9.38 0.39
CA ILE A 236 19.81 -8.14 -0.32
C ILE A 236 21.28 -8.11 -0.76
N PHE A 237 22.22 -8.42 0.13
CA PHE A 237 23.66 -8.35 -0.20
C PHE A 237 24.21 -9.64 -0.83
N LYS A 238 23.40 -10.71 -0.87
CA LYS A 238 23.78 -12.04 -1.35
C LYS A 238 24.97 -12.63 -0.60
N TRP A 239 25.03 -12.40 0.71
CA TRP A 239 26.08 -13.00 1.55
C TRP A 239 25.73 -14.47 1.83
N PRO A 240 26.65 -15.42 1.58
CA PRO A 240 26.32 -16.85 1.50
C PRO A 240 26.07 -17.55 2.85
N ALA A 241 26.51 -16.96 3.96
CA ALA A 241 26.33 -17.49 5.30
C ALA A 241 26.38 -16.38 6.35
N THR A 242 25.79 -16.63 7.52
CA THR A 242 26.00 -15.82 8.72
C THR A 242 27.46 -15.95 9.17
N SER A 243 28.00 -14.91 9.77
CA SER A 243 29.40 -14.90 10.20
C SER A 243 29.48 -15.08 11.71
N PRO A 244 30.39 -15.94 12.22
CA PRO A 244 30.62 -16.04 13.66
C PRO A 244 31.20 -14.74 14.26
N GLN A 245 31.58 -13.77 13.43
CA GLN A 245 32.06 -12.45 13.84
C GLN A 245 30.94 -11.41 13.92
N ASP A 246 29.71 -11.76 13.52
CA ASP A 246 28.54 -10.90 13.65
C ASP A 246 28.24 -10.66 15.14
N LYS A 247 27.93 -9.41 15.50
CA LYS A 247 27.70 -9.06 16.91
C LYS A 247 26.70 -7.93 17.09
N VAL A 248 25.99 -7.99 18.21
CA VAL A 248 25.16 -6.88 18.69
C VAL A 248 26.09 -5.80 19.26
N LEU A 249 26.01 -4.58 18.70
CA LEU A 249 26.72 -3.41 19.22
C LEU A 249 25.91 -2.71 20.32
N ASN A 250 24.61 -2.56 20.10
CA ASN A 250 23.67 -1.94 21.04
C ASN A 250 22.26 -2.52 20.84
N ASN A 251 21.46 -2.62 21.90
CA ASN A 251 20.04 -2.93 21.86
C ASN A 251 19.34 -2.32 23.09
N ASP A 252 18.49 -1.30 22.88
CA ASP A 252 17.72 -0.65 23.95
C ASP A 252 16.30 -1.22 24.13
N GLY A 253 15.96 -2.29 23.39
CA GLY A 253 14.64 -2.91 23.37
C GLY A 253 13.70 -2.36 22.30
N THR A 254 14.02 -1.23 21.66
CA THR A 254 13.24 -0.62 20.56
C THR A 254 14.09 -0.24 19.34
N THR A 255 15.39 -0.05 19.56
CA THR A 255 16.43 0.21 18.58
C THR A 255 17.60 -0.73 18.84
N ALA A 256 18.13 -1.34 17.78
CA ALA A 256 19.29 -2.22 17.84
C ALA A 256 20.30 -1.83 16.75
N GLN A 257 21.59 -2.04 17.04
CA GLN A 257 22.68 -1.91 16.08
C GLN A 257 23.44 -3.21 16.03
N ILE A 258 23.51 -3.79 14.85
CA ILE A 258 24.18 -5.06 14.57
C ILE A 258 25.35 -4.78 13.65
N GLN A 259 26.51 -5.37 13.96
CA GLN A 259 27.65 -5.37 13.06
C GLN A 259 27.68 -6.69 12.31
N LEU A 260 27.63 -6.62 10.99
CA LEU A 260 27.78 -7.77 10.10
C LEU A 260 29.17 -7.75 9.45
N VAL A 261 29.82 -8.91 9.42
CA VAL A 261 31.19 -9.06 8.93
C VAL A 261 31.26 -10.12 7.83
N ARG A 262 31.80 -9.73 6.67
CA ARG A 262 32.15 -10.64 5.57
C ARG A 262 33.66 -10.65 5.41
N GLN A 263 34.26 -11.82 5.19
CA GLN A 263 35.72 -11.94 5.02
C GLN A 263 36.16 -11.83 3.56
N ASN A 264 35.34 -12.31 2.61
CA ASN A 264 35.71 -12.37 1.19
C ASN A 264 34.60 -11.80 0.29
N PRO A 265 34.75 -10.57 -0.22
CA PRO A 265 35.75 -9.56 0.19
C PRO A 265 35.51 -9.07 1.63
N GLN A 266 36.54 -8.54 2.28
CA GLN A 266 36.44 -8.04 3.65
C GLN A 266 35.48 -6.85 3.70
N MET A 267 34.38 -6.95 4.45
CA MET A 267 33.40 -5.86 4.68
C MET A 267 32.88 -5.90 6.11
N GLN A 268 32.61 -4.72 6.66
CA GLN A 268 32.02 -4.57 7.99
C GLN A 268 30.89 -3.54 7.93
N VAL A 269 29.65 -4.01 7.96
CA VAL A 269 28.44 -3.20 7.81
C VAL A 269 27.77 -3.02 9.16
N THR A 270 27.45 -1.78 9.51
CA THR A 270 26.59 -1.49 10.67
C THR A 270 25.15 -1.41 10.19
N VAL A 271 24.31 -2.28 10.73
CA VAL A 271 22.87 -2.36 10.46
C VAL A 271 22.12 -1.80 11.67
N THR A 272 21.29 -0.79 11.46
CA THR A 272 20.40 -0.24 12.49
C THR A 272 18.99 -0.75 12.29
N LEU A 273 18.40 -1.35 13.31
CA LEU A 273 17.03 -1.84 13.32
C LEU A 273 16.18 -1.09 14.33
N LYS A 274 14.90 -0.94 14.04
CA LYS A 274 13.91 -0.34 14.94
C LYS A 274 12.59 -1.11 14.91
N GLN A 275 11.90 -1.08 16.04
CA GLN A 275 10.49 -1.44 16.11
C GLN A 275 9.63 -0.27 15.64
N LEU A 276 9.21 -0.29 14.37
CA LEU A 276 8.56 0.85 13.72
C LEU A 276 7.05 0.94 13.95
N VAL A 277 6.37 -0.21 14.09
CA VAL A 277 4.90 -0.26 14.25
C VAL A 277 4.52 -0.32 15.72
N GLN A 278 5.22 -1.13 16.52
CA GLN A 278 4.89 -1.37 17.91
C GLN A 278 6.18 -1.47 18.74
N GLN A 279 6.43 -0.49 19.62
CA GLN A 279 7.66 -0.38 20.41
C GLN A 279 7.55 -1.13 21.75
N ASN A 280 7.48 -2.46 21.70
CA ASN A 280 7.43 -3.31 22.89
C ASN A 280 7.94 -4.73 22.60
N LYS A 281 7.83 -5.65 23.57
CA LYS A 281 8.37 -7.02 23.46
C LYS A 281 7.80 -7.86 22.30
N THR A 282 6.67 -7.49 21.71
CA THR A 282 6.07 -8.20 20.56
C THR A 282 6.20 -7.40 19.26
N GLY A 283 6.93 -6.29 19.27
CA GLY A 283 7.25 -5.50 18.10
C GLY A 283 8.22 -6.22 17.17
N LEU A 284 7.93 -6.17 15.87
CA LEU A 284 8.83 -6.68 14.84
C LEU A 284 9.99 -5.71 14.59
N TRP A 285 11.14 -6.26 14.23
CA TRP A 285 12.34 -5.50 13.90
C TRP A 285 12.40 -5.21 12.41
N PHE A 286 12.61 -3.94 12.09
CA PHE A 286 12.76 -3.46 10.72
C PHE A 286 14.13 -2.82 10.57
N VAL A 287 14.87 -3.17 9.53
CA VAL A 287 16.13 -2.50 9.21
C VAL A 287 15.80 -1.09 8.74
N THR A 288 16.47 -0.07 9.28
CA THR A 288 16.27 1.34 8.94
C THR A 288 17.51 2.00 8.32
N ALA A 289 18.68 1.39 8.52
CA ALA A 289 19.92 1.78 7.88
C ALA A 289 20.84 0.55 7.78
N ALA A 290 21.58 0.43 6.68
CA ALA A 290 22.67 -0.54 6.55
C ALA A 290 23.81 0.11 5.75
N GLN A 291 24.90 0.43 6.43
CA GLN A 291 26.01 1.14 5.80
C GLN A 291 27.36 0.84 6.45
N THR A 292 28.42 0.99 5.67
CA THR A 292 29.80 1.09 6.15
C THR A 292 30.16 2.54 6.46
N SER A 293 31.17 2.78 7.29
CA SER A 293 31.66 4.15 7.53
C SER A 293 32.28 4.76 6.27
N GLY A 294 32.05 6.05 6.03
CA GLY A 294 32.73 6.86 5.02
C GLY A 294 32.08 6.89 3.62
N ILE A 295 31.14 5.99 3.30
CA ILE A 295 30.40 6.03 2.02
C ILE A 295 29.12 6.86 2.19
N ASN A 296 28.87 7.78 1.25
CA ASN A 296 27.65 8.61 1.26
C ASN A 296 27.05 8.74 -0.14
N LEU A 297 25.73 8.59 -0.22
CA LEU A 297 24.98 8.91 -1.44
C LEU A 297 24.64 10.40 -1.45
N THR A 298 25.02 11.09 -2.52
CA THR A 298 24.69 12.50 -2.74
C THR A 298 23.65 12.69 -3.83
N GLN A 299 23.55 11.75 -4.78
CA GLN A 299 22.47 11.68 -5.76
C GLN A 299 22.12 10.22 -6.06
N PRO A 300 20.82 9.86 -6.16
CA PRO A 300 19.66 10.69 -5.85
C PRO A 300 19.65 11.10 -4.38
N GLN A 301 18.88 12.13 -4.05
CA GLN A 301 18.63 12.44 -2.64
C GLN A 301 17.87 11.25 -2.02
N PRO A 302 18.23 10.79 -0.81
CA PRO A 302 17.46 9.76 -0.13
C PRO A 302 15.97 10.11 -0.11
N SER A 303 15.12 9.11 -0.32
CA SER A 303 13.65 9.26 -0.37
C SER A 303 13.11 10.11 -1.52
N SER A 304 13.92 10.47 -2.52
CA SER A 304 13.43 11.13 -3.73
C SER A 304 12.85 10.14 -4.74
N VAL A 305 12.01 10.67 -5.63
CA VAL A 305 11.51 9.94 -6.79
C VAL A 305 12.63 9.84 -7.82
N VAL A 306 12.97 8.62 -8.23
CA VAL A 306 13.94 8.32 -9.27
C VAL A 306 13.21 7.82 -10.52
N THR A 307 13.57 8.37 -11.67
CA THR A 307 13.04 7.93 -12.98
C THR A 307 14.19 7.45 -13.84
N SER A 308 13.93 6.55 -14.78
CA SER A 308 14.98 6.08 -15.70
C SER A 308 15.15 7.03 -16.89
N PRO A 309 16.38 7.44 -17.24
CA PRO A 309 17.64 7.18 -16.53
C PRO A 309 17.82 8.04 -15.27
N THR A 310 18.45 7.49 -14.23
CA THR A 310 18.77 8.22 -12.99
C THR A 310 20.28 8.36 -12.78
N ASN A 311 20.72 9.53 -12.32
CA ASN A 311 22.11 9.78 -11.99
C ASN A 311 22.43 9.30 -10.56
N ILE A 312 23.52 8.57 -10.44
CA ILE A 312 24.07 8.12 -9.16
C ILE A 312 25.36 8.89 -8.90
N LYS A 313 25.46 9.48 -7.70
CA LYS A 313 26.67 10.13 -7.22
C LYS A 313 26.94 9.72 -5.78
N VAL A 314 28.08 9.07 -5.57
CA VAL A 314 28.50 8.52 -4.28
C VAL A 314 29.88 9.07 -3.94
N THR A 315 30.10 9.47 -2.69
CA THR A 315 31.40 9.95 -2.21
C THR A 315 31.99 9.01 -1.17
N GLY A 316 33.32 8.95 -1.10
CA GLY A 316 34.04 8.19 -0.10
C GLY A 316 34.10 6.68 -0.39
N ALA A 317 33.77 6.28 -1.61
CA ALA A 317 34.01 4.93 -2.10
C ALA A 317 35.51 4.70 -2.42
N LEU A 318 35.96 3.44 -2.39
CA LEU A 318 37.36 3.06 -2.58
C LEU A 318 37.87 3.47 -3.96
N THR A 319 38.82 4.39 -4.09
CA THR A 319 39.31 4.96 -5.39
C THR A 319 39.84 3.92 -6.39
N ASP A 320 40.30 2.78 -5.92
CA ASP A 320 40.81 1.65 -6.71
C ASP A 320 39.83 0.46 -6.78
N GLY A 321 38.68 0.55 -6.12
CA GLY A 321 37.67 -0.50 -6.07
C GLY A 321 36.73 -0.52 -7.26
N GLN A 322 36.04 -1.65 -7.44
CA GLN A 322 34.89 -1.72 -8.36
C GLN A 322 33.64 -1.31 -7.59
N THR A 323 33.04 -0.19 -7.99
CA THR A 323 31.76 0.27 -7.43
C THR A 323 30.60 -0.08 -8.36
N THR A 324 29.58 -0.72 -7.79
CA THR A 324 28.36 -1.13 -8.47
C THR A 324 27.13 -0.56 -7.75
N ALA A 325 26.04 -0.41 -8.48
CA ALA A 325 24.76 0.01 -7.94
C ALA A 325 23.64 -0.94 -8.40
N THR A 326 22.76 -1.32 -7.49
CA THR A 326 21.62 -2.22 -7.74
C THR A 326 20.36 -1.55 -7.21
N LEU A 327 19.32 -1.50 -8.04
CA LEU A 327 17.98 -1.08 -7.63
C LEU A 327 17.13 -2.29 -7.29
N PHE A 328 16.30 -2.17 -6.27
CA PHE A 328 15.32 -3.17 -5.88
C PHE A 328 13.91 -2.56 -5.93
N ASP A 329 12.96 -3.36 -6.38
CA ASP A 329 11.54 -2.98 -6.41
C ASP A 329 10.85 -3.16 -5.05
N HIS A 330 9.53 -2.95 -5.01
CA HIS A 330 8.72 -3.08 -3.80
C HIS A 330 8.76 -4.48 -3.18
N THR A 331 9.04 -5.52 -3.98
CA THR A 331 9.20 -6.90 -3.50
C THR A 331 10.61 -7.21 -2.99
N LEU A 332 11.49 -6.20 -2.97
CA LEU A 332 12.91 -6.35 -2.67
C LEU A 332 13.64 -7.26 -3.66
N THR A 333 13.14 -7.37 -4.90
CA THR A 333 13.83 -8.10 -5.97
C THR A 333 14.65 -7.12 -6.82
N PRO A 334 15.85 -7.53 -7.26
CA PRO A 334 16.70 -6.64 -8.04
C PRO A 334 16.08 -6.36 -9.42
N LEU A 335 15.98 -5.08 -9.78
CA LEU A 335 15.57 -4.66 -11.10
C LEU A 335 16.64 -5.01 -12.14
N SER A 336 16.17 -5.46 -13.30
CA SER A 336 17.04 -5.63 -14.46
C SER A 336 17.50 -4.27 -14.97
N LEU A 337 18.81 -4.03 -14.91
CA LEU A 337 19.43 -2.83 -15.48
C LEU A 337 19.70 -3.06 -16.97
N LEU A 338 19.44 -2.03 -17.78
CA LEU A 338 19.70 -2.03 -19.22
C LEU A 338 21.17 -1.75 -19.54
N ASN A 339 21.96 -1.34 -18.53
CA ASN A 339 23.39 -1.09 -18.63
C ASN A 339 24.18 -1.80 -17.51
N ASN A 340 25.49 -1.96 -17.69
CA ASN A 340 26.38 -2.49 -16.66
C ASN A 340 26.84 -1.33 -15.75
N PRO A 341 26.36 -1.21 -14.50
CA PRO A 341 26.38 0.02 -13.71
C PRO A 341 27.72 0.29 -13.01
N ALA A 342 28.86 -0.07 -13.63
CA ALA A 342 30.15 0.29 -13.07
C ALA A 342 30.22 1.83 -12.95
N LEU A 343 30.33 2.32 -11.71
CA LEU A 343 30.43 3.75 -11.46
C LEU A 343 31.89 4.17 -11.71
N ASN A 344 32.06 5.32 -12.37
CA ASN A 344 33.39 5.86 -12.66
C ASN A 344 33.86 6.73 -11.49
N ALA A 345 35.06 6.45 -11.00
CA ALA A 345 35.72 7.26 -9.99
C ALA A 345 36.31 8.52 -10.61
N ASP A 346 36.12 9.67 -9.95
CA ASP A 346 36.96 10.83 -10.17
C ASP A 346 38.20 10.81 -9.26
N THR A 347 39.11 11.76 -9.47
CA THR A 347 40.35 11.89 -8.69
C THR A 347 40.10 12.23 -7.21
N ASN A 348 38.89 12.60 -6.84
CA ASN A 348 38.49 12.99 -5.48
C ASN A 348 37.77 11.85 -4.72
N GLY A 349 37.70 10.64 -5.30
CA GLY A 349 36.98 9.52 -4.68
C GLY A 349 35.46 9.66 -4.75
N THR A 350 34.97 10.45 -5.71
CA THR A 350 33.55 10.54 -6.05
C THR A 350 33.25 9.63 -7.23
N TYR A 351 32.24 8.80 -7.06
CA TYR A 351 31.77 7.85 -8.06
C TYR A 351 30.51 8.39 -8.71
N THR A 352 30.51 8.41 -10.05
CA THR A 352 29.36 8.85 -10.83
C THR A 352 28.98 7.82 -11.88
N GLY A 353 27.68 7.73 -12.14
CA GLY A 353 27.15 6.89 -13.20
C GLY A 353 25.67 7.15 -13.42
N MET A 354 25.14 6.51 -14.45
CA MET A 354 23.74 6.62 -14.83
C MET A 354 23.14 5.21 -14.85
N LEU A 355 21.97 5.02 -14.23
CA LEU A 355 21.27 3.74 -14.22
C LEU A 355 20.09 3.80 -15.19
N PHE A 356 20.07 2.85 -16.12
CA PHE A 356 18.96 2.62 -17.02
C PHE A 356 18.23 1.37 -16.55
N TYR A 357 16.92 1.46 -16.31
CA TYR A 357 16.13 0.37 -15.75
C TYR A 357 14.69 0.46 -16.25
N THR A 358 14.03 -0.68 -16.29
CA THR A 358 12.60 -0.76 -16.56
C THR A 358 11.84 -0.83 -15.24
N ASN A 359 10.83 0.02 -15.09
CA ASN A 359 9.93 0.01 -13.94
C ASN A 359 8.52 -0.34 -14.38
N SER A 360 8.00 -1.49 -13.93
CA SER A 360 6.65 -1.94 -14.26
C SER A 360 5.57 -1.27 -13.41
N VAL A 361 5.94 -0.75 -12.23
CA VAL A 361 5.01 -0.16 -11.27
C VAL A 361 5.45 1.26 -10.93
N GLN A 362 4.66 2.23 -11.36
CA GLN A 362 4.94 3.65 -11.14
C GLN A 362 4.91 4.01 -9.65
N ASN A 363 5.83 4.88 -9.23
CA ASN A 363 5.90 5.44 -7.88
C ASN A 363 5.89 4.38 -6.76
N GLN A 364 6.49 3.22 -6.98
CA GLN A 364 6.58 2.17 -5.96
C GLN A 364 7.72 2.45 -4.97
N PRO A 365 7.64 1.99 -3.71
CA PRO A 365 8.79 1.97 -2.83
C PRO A 365 9.88 1.05 -3.42
N GLY A 366 11.14 1.43 -3.24
CA GLY A 366 12.26 0.61 -3.69
C GLY A 366 13.53 0.92 -2.90
N LEU A 367 14.59 0.17 -3.17
CA LEU A 367 15.89 0.35 -2.53
C LEU A 367 16.98 0.60 -3.56
N LEU A 368 18.00 1.33 -3.14
CA LEU A 368 19.25 1.49 -3.86
C LEU A 368 20.39 0.95 -2.99
N LEU A 369 21.05 -0.09 -3.49
CA LEU A 369 22.28 -0.64 -2.93
C LEU A 369 23.47 -0.13 -3.73
N VAL A 370 24.46 0.43 -3.06
CA VAL A 370 25.77 0.74 -3.62
C VAL A 370 26.81 -0.11 -2.91
N GLN A 371 27.64 -0.81 -3.68
CA GLN A 371 28.73 -1.62 -3.16
C GLN A 371 30.04 -1.25 -3.83
N SER A 372 31.08 -0.99 -3.04
CA SER A 372 32.44 -0.78 -3.51
C SER A 372 33.34 -1.88 -2.99
N VAL A 373 33.80 -2.74 -3.90
CA VAL A 373 34.63 -3.91 -3.58
C VAL A 373 36.09 -3.59 -3.91
N PRO A 374 37.03 -3.82 -2.98
CA PRO A 374 38.45 -3.62 -3.25
C PRO A 374 38.97 -4.60 -4.31
N PRO A 375 40.06 -4.29 -5.02
CA PRO A 375 40.74 -5.24 -5.91
C PRO A 375 41.16 -6.51 -5.17
N GLY A 376 41.23 -7.64 -5.89
CA GLY A 376 41.75 -8.88 -5.33
C GLY A 376 43.17 -8.71 -4.77
N GLY A 377 43.40 -9.20 -3.54
CA GLY A 377 44.69 -9.07 -2.85
C GLY A 377 44.90 -7.74 -2.10
N SER A 378 43.95 -6.80 -2.16
CA SER A 378 43.99 -5.58 -1.35
C SER A 378 43.69 -5.87 0.13
N ASN A 379 44.32 -5.11 1.02
CA ASN A 379 44.03 -5.12 2.46
C ASN A 379 42.93 -4.11 2.87
N LYS A 380 42.34 -3.40 1.90
CA LYS A 380 41.27 -2.44 2.16
C LYS A 380 39.95 -3.16 2.43
N THR A 381 39.13 -2.59 3.30
CA THR A 381 37.78 -3.06 3.56
C THR A 381 36.81 -2.48 2.54
N GLY A 382 35.97 -3.33 1.94
CA GLY A 382 34.89 -2.93 1.06
C GLY A 382 33.83 -2.08 1.77
N GLN A 383 33.08 -1.34 0.98
CA GLN A 383 32.08 -0.38 1.44
C GLN A 383 30.71 -0.69 0.85
N LEU A 384 29.67 -0.36 1.61
CA LEU A 384 28.29 -0.66 1.27
C LEU A 384 27.38 0.43 1.81
N LEU A 385 26.38 0.80 1.03
CA LEU A 385 25.28 1.67 1.44
C LEU A 385 23.96 1.11 0.88
N LEU A 386 22.98 0.92 1.74
CA LEU A 386 21.60 0.62 1.37
C LEU A 386 20.70 1.79 1.77
N THR A 387 19.91 2.30 0.83
CA THR A 387 18.98 3.41 1.09
C THR A 387 17.67 3.27 0.32
N GLN A 388 16.70 4.10 0.64
CA GLN A 388 15.36 4.10 0.06
C GLN A 388 15.25 5.05 -1.10
N VAL A 389 14.46 4.65 -2.08
CA VAL A 389 14.05 5.48 -3.22
C VAL A 389 12.56 5.25 -3.50
N ILE A 390 11.94 6.18 -4.22
CA ILE A 390 10.65 5.94 -4.85
C ILE A 390 10.91 5.74 -6.34
N LEU A 391 10.61 4.56 -6.86
CA LEU A 391 10.79 4.25 -8.27
C LEU A 391 9.62 4.84 -9.06
N GLY A 392 9.86 5.97 -9.73
CA GLY A 392 8.92 6.68 -10.59
C GLY A 392 8.72 6.08 -11.97
#